data_AF-A0A523DAP2-F1
#
_entry.id   AF-A0A523DAP2-F1
#
_cell.length_a   1.000
_cell.length_b   1.000
_cell.length_c   1.000
_cell.angle_alpha   90.00
_cell.angle_beta   90.00
_cell.angle_gamma   90.00
#
_symmetry.space_group_name_H-M   'P 1'
#
loop_
_entity.id
_entity.type
_entity.pdbx_description
1 polymer ?
#
loop_
_entity_poly.entity_id
_entity_poly.type
_entity_poly.pdbx_seq_one_letter_code
_entity_poly.pdbx_strand_id
1 'polypeptide(L)'
;MRFSGTITLPNEYFMKLVEYAARSFRVHGFKDIVLIADSRGNNQGLKTVSEMLNKEWANSDIRVHFVSDYNMGNGFREWLQSQGETEEDIGRHAGIGTSQLMALDINLIRMDKRAKGTDFLPSGVMGDPTRASIRYGLKGLELKIEAAVAQTKALMTSSRR
;
A
#
# COMPACT_ATOMS: atom_id res chain seq x y z
N MET A 1 20.01 0.01 2.60
CA MET A 1 19.29 -0.30 3.86
C MET A 1 20.03 0.37 5.01
N ARG A 2 19.36 1.09 5.91
CA ARG A 2 19.99 1.86 7.01
C ARG A 2 19.64 1.34 8.42
N PHE A 3 18.61 0.49 8.53
CA PHE A 3 18.06 0.00 9.79
C PHE A 3 18.13 -1.52 9.86
N SER A 4 18.51 -2.05 11.02
CA SER A 4 18.51 -3.48 11.29
C SER A 4 17.09 -4.05 11.26
N GLY A 5 16.93 -5.23 10.67
CA GLY A 5 15.64 -5.94 10.56
C GLY A 5 14.85 -5.69 9.27
N THR A 6 15.22 -4.68 8.47
CA THR A 6 14.64 -4.52 7.12
C THR A 6 15.19 -5.59 6.18
N ILE A 7 14.30 -6.34 5.55
CA ILE A 7 14.63 -7.26 4.44
C ILE A 7 14.05 -6.65 3.16
N THR A 8 14.89 -6.47 2.14
CA THR A 8 14.48 -5.91 0.84
C THR A 8 14.92 -6.82 -0.29
N LEU A 9 14.10 -6.89 -1.35
CA LEU A 9 14.55 -7.40 -2.64
C LEU A 9 14.99 -6.22 -3.52
N PRO A 10 16.07 -6.33 -4.30
CA PRO A 10 16.28 -5.46 -5.44
C PRO A 10 15.05 -5.50 -6.36
N ASN A 11 14.69 -4.36 -6.95
CA ASN A 11 13.42 -4.23 -7.68
C ASN A 11 13.28 -5.27 -8.82
N GLU A 12 14.38 -5.64 -9.48
CA GLU A 12 14.38 -6.69 -10.51
C GLU A 12 13.86 -8.04 -9.98
N TYR A 13 14.28 -8.46 -8.79
CA TYR A 13 13.88 -9.74 -8.21
C TYR A 13 12.48 -9.68 -7.60
N PHE A 14 12.08 -8.52 -7.05
CA PHE A 14 10.69 -8.29 -6.66
C PHE A 14 9.74 -8.43 -7.86
N MET A 15 10.07 -7.79 -8.98
CA MET A 15 9.27 -7.90 -10.20
C MET A 15 9.23 -9.33 -10.71
N LYS A 16 10.34 -10.08 -10.67
CA LYS A 16 10.34 -11.51 -11.04
C LYS A 16 9.44 -12.35 -10.14
N LEU A 17 9.47 -12.14 -8.83
CA LEU A 17 8.56 -12.83 -7.91
C LEU A 17 7.08 -12.59 -8.29
N VAL A 18 6.71 -11.33 -8.50
CA VAL A 18 5.33 -10.94 -8.86
C VAL A 18 4.93 -11.50 -10.24
N GLU A 19 5.83 -11.41 -11.22
CA GLU A 19 5.64 -11.93 -12.57
C GLU A 19 5.31 -13.43 -12.54
N TYR A 20 6.14 -14.24 -11.88
CA TYR A 20 5.95 -15.67 -11.84
C TYR A 20 4.74 -16.09 -10.99
N ALA A 21 4.41 -15.35 -9.93
CA ALA A 21 3.15 -15.55 -9.20
C ALA A 21 1.92 -15.34 -10.12
N ALA A 22 1.90 -14.26 -10.89
CA ALA A 22 0.81 -13.98 -11.83
C ALA A 22 0.72 -15.04 -12.94
N ARG A 23 1.87 -15.52 -13.45
CA ARG A 23 1.91 -16.63 -14.42
C ARG A 23 1.32 -17.91 -13.83
N SER A 24 1.61 -18.25 -12.57
CA SER A 24 1.01 -19.40 -11.89
C SER A 24 -0.51 -19.25 -11.75
N PHE A 25 -1.02 -18.07 -11.37
CA PHE A 25 -2.46 -17.82 -11.32
C PHE A 25 -3.11 -17.99 -12.69
N ARG A 26 -2.47 -17.51 -13.76
CA ARG A 26 -2.94 -17.75 -15.14
C ARG A 26 -3.06 -19.25 -15.46
N VAL A 27 -2.04 -20.05 -15.12
CA VAL A 27 -2.06 -21.51 -15.34
C VAL A 27 -3.21 -22.19 -14.58
N HIS A 28 -3.54 -21.70 -13.39
CA HIS A 28 -4.66 -22.21 -12.59
C HIS A 28 -6.04 -21.66 -12.99
N GLY A 29 -6.13 -20.92 -14.09
CA GLY A 29 -7.40 -20.45 -14.65
C GLY A 29 -7.95 -19.14 -14.07
N PHE A 30 -7.18 -18.42 -13.25
CA PHE A 30 -7.56 -17.08 -12.81
C PHE A 30 -7.59 -16.10 -13.99
N LYS A 31 -8.65 -15.28 -14.06
CA LYS A 31 -8.87 -14.31 -15.14
C LYS A 31 -8.50 -12.89 -14.75
N ASP A 32 -8.83 -12.51 -13.51
CA ASP A 32 -8.54 -11.19 -12.96
C ASP A 32 -7.51 -11.36 -11.83
N ILE A 33 -6.29 -10.86 -12.03
CA ILE A 33 -5.19 -10.92 -11.05
C ILE A 33 -4.97 -9.51 -10.52
N VAL A 34 -5.25 -9.28 -9.23
CA VAL A 34 -5.17 -7.95 -8.61
C VAL A 34 -3.87 -7.83 -7.81
N LEU A 35 -3.08 -6.80 -8.13
CA LEU A 35 -1.82 -6.47 -7.47
C LEU A 35 -2.01 -5.20 -6.63
N ILE A 36 -1.79 -5.33 -5.32
CA ILE A 36 -1.87 -4.23 -4.33
C ILE A 36 -0.55 -4.18 -3.56
N ALA A 37 -0.05 -2.98 -3.27
CA ALA A 37 1.12 -2.77 -2.42
C ALA A 37 0.76 -1.94 -1.18
N ASP A 38 1.28 -2.32 -0.02
CA ASP A 38 1.21 -1.51 1.20
C ASP A 38 2.50 -0.70 1.44
N SER A 39 3.58 -1.06 0.75
CA SER A 39 4.85 -0.30 0.74
C SER A 39 4.98 0.53 -0.53
N ARG A 40 5.20 1.85 -0.38
CA ARG A 40 5.33 2.79 -1.50
C ARG A 40 6.37 2.37 -2.54
N GLY A 41 7.48 1.76 -2.10
CA GLY A 41 8.58 1.34 -2.99
C GLY A 41 8.19 0.23 -3.98
N ASN A 42 7.12 -0.51 -3.70
CA ASN A 42 6.70 -1.64 -4.54
C ASN A 42 5.76 -1.23 -5.69
N ASN A 43 5.13 -0.04 -5.59
CA ASN A 43 4.11 0.40 -6.55
C ASN A 43 4.60 0.39 -8.00
N GLN A 44 5.82 0.92 -8.26
CA GLN A 44 6.35 0.97 -9.62
C GLN A 44 6.62 -0.43 -10.20
N GLY A 45 7.14 -1.35 -9.38
CA GLY A 45 7.38 -2.73 -9.81
C GLY A 45 6.08 -3.46 -10.14
N LEU A 46 5.04 -3.31 -9.31
CA LEU A 46 3.72 -3.89 -9.58
C LEU A 46 3.10 -3.32 -10.86
N LYS A 47 3.17 -2.00 -11.06
CA LYS A 47 2.69 -1.35 -12.29
C LYS A 47 3.41 -1.91 -13.51
N THR A 48 4.74 -1.92 -13.51
CA THR A 48 5.56 -2.42 -14.63
C THR A 48 5.25 -3.87 -14.97
N VAL A 49 5.11 -4.75 -13.97
CA VAL A 49 4.75 -6.16 -14.20
C VAL A 49 3.34 -6.27 -14.79
N SER A 50 2.37 -5.51 -14.27
CA SER A 50 1.00 -5.53 -14.81
C SER A 50 0.93 -5.12 -16.28
N GLU A 51 1.62 -4.04 -16.66
CA GLU A 51 1.67 -3.54 -18.03
C GLU A 51 2.37 -4.53 -18.97
N MET A 52 3.51 -5.09 -18.53
CA MET A 52 4.26 -6.10 -19.28
C MET A 52 3.42 -7.35 -19.55
N LEU A 53 2.76 -7.89 -18.53
CA LEU A 53 1.94 -9.09 -18.67
C LEU A 53 0.68 -8.84 -19.49
N ASN A 54 0.02 -7.69 -19.33
CA ASN A 54 -1.14 -7.34 -20.17
C ASN A 54 -0.75 -7.16 -21.64
N LYS A 55 0.45 -6.65 -21.94
CA LYS A 55 0.97 -6.59 -23.31
C LYS A 55 1.22 -8.00 -23.87
N GLU A 56 1.85 -8.87 -23.09
CA GLU A 56 2.12 -10.26 -23.49
C GLU A 56 0.80 -11.05 -23.70
N TRP A 57 -0.20 -10.77 -22.87
CA TRP A 57 -1.46 -11.52 -22.83
C TRP A 57 -2.61 -10.80 -23.54
N ALA A 58 -2.30 -9.87 -24.44
CA ALA A 58 -3.28 -9.03 -25.14
C ALA A 58 -4.36 -9.84 -25.88
N ASN A 59 -4.01 -11.02 -26.41
CA ASN A 59 -4.91 -11.92 -27.13
C ASN A 59 -5.60 -12.96 -26.21
N SER A 60 -5.59 -12.76 -24.90
CA SER A 60 -6.27 -13.61 -23.93
C SER A 60 -7.35 -12.82 -23.18
N ASP A 61 -8.20 -13.55 -22.45
CA ASP A 61 -9.20 -13.00 -21.54
C ASP A 61 -8.66 -12.76 -20.10
N ILE A 62 -7.33 -12.81 -19.92
CA ILE A 62 -6.67 -12.66 -18.63
C ILE A 62 -6.16 -11.22 -18.48
N ARG A 63 -6.35 -10.63 -17.30
CA ARG A 63 -5.97 -9.26 -16.98
C ARG A 63 -5.25 -9.19 -15.64
N VAL A 64 -4.16 -8.44 -15.61
CA VAL A 64 -3.42 -8.10 -14.39
C VAL A 64 -3.71 -6.65 -14.05
N HIS A 65 -4.30 -6.42 -12.89
CA HIS A 65 -4.76 -5.11 -12.43
C HIS A 65 -3.83 -4.59 -11.34
N PHE A 66 -3.13 -3.48 -11.59
CA PHE A 66 -2.44 -2.76 -10.54
C PHE A 66 -3.42 -1.78 -9.87
N VAL A 67 -3.67 -1.98 -8.57
CA VAL A 67 -4.60 -1.18 -7.76
C VAL A 67 -3.78 -0.23 -6.88
N SER A 68 -3.57 0.99 -7.39
CA SER A 68 -2.80 2.05 -6.74
C SER A 68 -3.51 2.71 -5.56
N ASP A 69 -4.84 2.76 -5.59
CA ASP A 69 -5.59 3.69 -4.76
C ASP A 69 -5.60 3.26 -3.29
N TYR A 70 -5.46 1.95 -3.04
CA TYR A 70 -5.18 1.41 -1.71
C TYR A 70 -4.01 2.14 -1.02
N ASN A 71 -2.94 2.47 -1.74
CA ASN A 71 -1.75 3.10 -1.17
C ASN A 71 -1.69 4.62 -1.38
N MET A 72 -2.11 5.10 -2.55
CA MET A 72 -1.85 6.48 -2.98
C MET A 72 -3.10 7.37 -3.09
N GLY A 73 -4.29 6.77 -3.25
CA GLY A 73 -5.51 7.47 -3.67
C GLY A 73 -6.71 7.25 -2.74
N ASN A 74 -6.47 6.87 -1.49
CA ASN A 74 -7.52 6.49 -0.54
C ASN A 74 -8.17 7.68 0.21
N GLY A 75 -7.61 8.89 0.14
CA GLY A 75 -8.19 10.06 0.83
C GLY A 75 -7.89 10.15 2.34
N PHE A 76 -7.11 9.23 2.91
CA PHE A 76 -6.87 9.21 4.36
C PHE A 76 -6.06 10.42 4.83
N ARG A 77 -5.13 10.92 4.02
CA ARG A 77 -4.32 12.11 4.37
C ARG A 77 -5.19 13.35 4.45
N GLU A 78 -6.02 13.55 3.44
CA GLU A 78 -6.98 14.66 3.32
C GLU A 78 -7.99 14.61 4.47
N TRP A 79 -8.45 13.40 4.82
CA TRP A 79 -9.30 13.20 5.98
C TRP A 79 -8.59 13.60 7.28
N LEU A 80 -7.34 13.18 7.51
CA LEU A 80 -6.57 13.57 8.70
C LEU A 80 -6.39 15.10 8.80
N GLN A 81 -6.10 15.76 7.68
CA GLN A 81 -6.02 17.23 7.65
C GLN A 81 -7.35 17.88 8.04
N SER A 82 -8.48 17.31 7.59
CA SER A 82 -9.82 17.80 8.00
C SER A 82 -10.09 17.63 9.51
N GLN A 83 -9.35 16.74 10.18
CA GLN A 83 -9.40 16.57 11.65
C GLN A 83 -8.45 17.52 12.39
N GLY A 84 -7.75 18.41 11.68
CA GLY A 84 -6.81 19.38 12.24
C GLY A 84 -5.37 18.86 12.37
N GLU A 85 -5.05 17.69 11.79
CA GLU A 85 -3.68 17.17 11.79
C GLU A 85 -2.82 17.90 10.75
N THR A 86 -1.56 18.16 11.09
CA THR A 86 -0.64 18.86 10.20
C THR A 86 0.04 17.90 9.21
N GLU A 87 0.47 18.40 8.06
CA GLU A 87 1.24 17.61 7.08
C GLU A 87 2.51 16.98 7.69
N GLU A 88 3.13 17.71 8.61
CA GLU A 88 4.32 17.29 9.35
C GLU A 88 3.98 16.12 10.27
N ASP A 89 2.91 16.21 11.07
CA ASP A 89 2.53 15.16 12.02
C ASP A 89 1.99 13.91 11.30
N ILE A 90 1.23 14.08 10.22
CA ILE A 90 0.82 12.95 9.38
C ILE A 90 2.06 12.22 8.87
N GLY A 91 3.03 13.00 8.38
CA GLY A 91 4.32 12.50 7.96
C GLY A 91 4.25 11.57 6.76
N ARG A 92 5.35 10.82 6.53
CA ARG A 92 5.53 9.94 5.37
C ARG A 92 5.98 8.53 5.73
N HIS A 93 6.42 8.28 6.97
CA HIS A 93 6.85 6.96 7.43
C HIS A 93 6.66 6.83 8.94
N ALA A 94 5.89 5.84 9.39
CA ALA A 94 5.62 5.61 10.81
C ALA A 94 5.08 6.83 11.60
N GLY A 95 4.41 7.78 10.94
CA GLY A 95 3.69 8.88 11.58
C GLY A 95 2.29 8.48 12.06
N ILE A 96 1.29 9.36 11.87
CA ILE A 96 -0.11 9.09 12.24
C ILE A 96 -0.67 7.82 11.56
N GLY A 97 -0.11 7.40 10.42
CA GLY A 97 -0.44 6.12 9.76
C GLY A 97 -0.36 4.89 10.68
N THR A 98 0.44 4.96 11.76
CA THR A 98 0.50 3.97 12.85
C THR A 98 -0.89 3.61 13.41
N SER A 99 -1.83 4.55 13.32
CA SER A 99 -3.23 4.37 13.70
C SER A 99 -3.86 3.12 13.09
N GLN A 100 -3.55 2.79 11.83
CA GLN A 100 -4.16 1.64 11.14
C GLN A 100 -3.76 0.31 11.79
N LEU A 101 -2.49 0.17 12.20
CA LEU A 101 -2.02 -1.00 12.93
C LEU A 101 -2.59 -1.03 14.36
N MET A 102 -2.67 0.13 15.02
CA MET A 102 -3.27 0.29 16.35
C MET A 102 -4.76 -0.11 16.38
N ALA A 103 -5.50 0.12 15.31
CA ALA A 103 -6.90 -0.30 15.20
C ALA A 103 -7.07 -1.81 15.02
N LEU A 104 -6.07 -2.51 14.48
CA LEU A 104 -6.09 -3.97 14.35
C LEU A 104 -5.69 -4.65 15.66
N ASP A 105 -4.55 -4.25 16.20
CA ASP A 105 -4.05 -4.75 17.46
C ASP A 105 -3.05 -3.76 18.07
N ILE A 106 -3.43 -3.16 19.20
CA ILE A 106 -2.60 -2.21 19.92
C ILE A 106 -1.31 -2.83 20.45
N ASN A 107 -1.26 -4.16 20.65
CA ASN A 107 -0.06 -4.85 21.14
C ASN A 107 1.05 -4.92 20.10
N LEU A 108 0.75 -4.65 18.82
CA LEU A 108 1.75 -4.50 17.77
C LEU A 108 2.49 -3.16 17.85
N ILE A 109 2.05 -2.26 18.73
CA ILE A 109 2.65 -0.94 18.95
C ILE A 109 3.38 -0.92 20.30
N ARG A 110 4.66 -0.54 20.28
CA ARG A 110 5.43 -0.24 21.50
C ARG A 110 4.99 1.13 22.03
N MET A 111 3.95 1.11 22.87
CA MET A 111 3.24 2.33 23.27
C MET A 111 4.16 3.37 23.93
N ASP A 112 5.10 2.91 24.74
CA ASP A 112 6.08 3.69 25.50
C ASP A 112 7.26 4.21 24.66
N LYS A 113 7.34 3.82 23.37
CA LYS A 113 8.45 4.20 22.46
C LYS A 113 8.03 5.14 21.34
N ARG A 114 6.77 5.58 21.29
CA ARG A 114 6.32 6.53 20.27
C ARG A 114 6.90 7.91 20.56
N ALA A 115 7.50 8.51 19.54
CA ALA A 115 8.01 9.87 19.58
C ALA A 115 7.88 10.48 18.19
N LYS A 116 7.64 11.79 18.12
CA LYS A 116 7.65 12.54 16.87
C LYS A 116 9.03 12.45 16.24
N GLY A 117 9.07 12.18 14.93
CA GLY A 117 10.27 12.21 14.12
C GLY A 117 10.12 13.22 12.99
N THR A 118 11.08 14.12 12.85
CA THR A 118 11.11 15.14 11.79
C THR A 118 11.79 14.62 10.53
N ASP A 119 12.82 13.77 10.70
CA ASP A 119 13.65 13.22 9.63
C ASP A 119 13.72 11.69 9.69
N PHE A 120 14.09 11.06 8.57
CA PHE A 120 14.23 9.60 8.48
C PHE A 120 15.30 9.05 9.43
N LEU A 121 16.31 9.83 9.79
CA LEU A 121 17.28 9.45 10.82
C LEU A 121 17.03 10.26 12.10
N PRO A 122 17.26 9.68 13.28
CA PRO A 122 17.88 8.38 13.53
C PRO A 122 16.91 7.21 13.71
N SER A 123 15.59 7.44 13.70
CA SER A 123 14.59 6.44 14.14
C SER A 123 13.83 5.75 13.01
N GLY A 124 13.89 6.28 11.79
CA GLY A 124 13.03 5.89 10.67
C GLY A 124 11.70 6.63 10.63
N VAL A 125 11.29 7.25 11.73
CA VAL A 125 10.00 7.95 11.86
C VAL A 125 10.06 9.31 11.17
N MET A 126 9.17 9.54 10.21
CA MET A 126 8.89 10.84 9.61
C MET A 126 7.40 11.10 9.82
N GLY A 127 7.07 11.83 10.89
CA GLY A 127 5.72 12.10 11.38
C GLY A 127 5.61 11.97 12.90
N ASP A 128 4.38 12.04 13.42
CA ASP A 128 4.10 11.93 14.84
C ASP A 128 3.19 10.74 15.17
N PRO A 129 3.75 9.56 15.51
CA PRO A 129 2.96 8.42 15.95
C PRO A 129 2.35 8.60 17.34
N THR A 130 2.73 9.62 18.12
CA THR A 130 2.08 9.89 19.43
C THR A 130 0.63 10.33 19.24
N ARG A 131 0.32 10.92 18.07
CA ARG A 131 -1.03 11.32 17.65
C ARG A 131 -1.87 10.20 17.04
N ALA A 132 -1.31 9.00 16.93
CA ALA A 132 -2.05 7.84 16.42
C ALA A 132 -3.21 7.46 17.36
N SER A 133 -4.34 7.05 16.78
CA SER A 133 -5.52 6.62 17.55
C SER A 133 -6.28 5.49 16.83
N ILE A 134 -7.01 4.68 17.60
CA ILE A 134 -7.89 3.64 17.04
C ILE A 134 -8.92 4.27 16.08
N ARG A 135 -9.50 5.42 16.43
CA ARG A 135 -10.47 6.15 15.57
C ARG A 135 -9.88 6.48 14.21
N TYR A 136 -8.67 7.04 14.17
CA TYR A 136 -7.98 7.34 12.91
C TYR A 136 -7.67 6.06 12.13
N GLY A 137 -7.32 4.98 12.84
CA GLY A 137 -7.01 3.70 12.23
C GLY A 137 -8.19 3.07 11.51
N LEU A 138 -9.34 3.00 12.19
CA LEU A 138 -10.58 2.49 11.62
C LEU A 138 -10.97 3.28 10.36
N LYS A 139 -10.90 4.63 10.41
CA LYS A 139 -11.25 5.44 9.25
C LYS A 139 -10.24 5.26 8.10
N GLY A 140 -8.95 5.17 8.41
CA GLY A 140 -7.93 4.91 7.39
C GLY A 140 -8.09 3.55 6.71
N LEU A 141 -8.44 2.51 7.48
CA LEU A 141 -8.71 1.18 6.93
C LEU A 141 -9.95 1.18 6.03
N GLU A 142 -11.06 1.79 6.49
CA GLU A 142 -12.29 1.96 5.71
C GLU A 142 -11.99 2.61 4.35
N LEU A 143 -11.36 3.79 4.37
CA LEU A 143 -11.02 4.55 3.16
C LEU A 143 -10.11 3.78 2.19
N LYS A 144 -9.09 3.07 2.70
CA LYS A 144 -8.20 2.24 1.88
C LYS A 144 -8.92 1.07 1.23
N ILE A 145 -9.80 0.40 1.98
CA ILE A 145 -10.58 -0.74 1.48
C ILE A 145 -11.57 -0.27 0.42
N GLU A 146 -12.31 0.81 0.68
CA GLU A 146 -13.28 1.37 -0.26
C GLU A 146 -12.62 1.77 -1.58
N ALA A 147 -11.50 2.50 -1.52
CA ALA A 147 -10.75 2.93 -2.70
C ALA A 147 -10.22 1.73 -3.50
N ALA A 148 -9.65 0.73 -2.82
CA ALA A 148 -9.15 -0.48 -3.47
C ALA A 148 -10.26 -1.26 -4.20
N VAL A 149 -11.42 -1.44 -3.53
CA VAL A 149 -12.57 -2.15 -4.10
C VAL A 149 -13.16 -1.39 -5.28
N ALA A 150 -13.30 -0.06 -5.16
CA ALA A 150 -13.81 0.79 -6.23
C ALA A 150 -12.92 0.72 -7.49
N GLN A 151 -11.61 0.90 -7.32
CA GLN A 151 -10.66 0.83 -8.43
C GLN A 151 -10.60 -0.57 -9.05
N THR A 152 -10.63 -1.63 -8.24
CA THR A 152 -10.66 -3.02 -8.73
C THR A 152 -11.88 -3.25 -9.63
N LYS A 153 -13.08 -2.85 -9.18
CA LYS A 153 -14.32 -3.00 -9.97
C LYS A 153 -14.26 -2.21 -11.28
N ALA A 154 -13.71 -0.99 -11.24
CA ALA A 154 -13.56 -0.15 -12.42
C ALA A 154 -12.63 -0.80 -13.46
N LEU A 155 -11.46 -1.29 -13.03
CA LEU A 155 -10.47 -1.95 -13.89
C LEU A 155 -11.01 -3.26 -14.48
N MET A 156 -11.70 -4.07 -13.69
CA MET A 156 -12.34 -5.30 -14.17
C MET A 156 -13.44 -5.02 -15.20
N THR A 157 -14.15 -3.90 -15.07
CA THR A 157 -15.20 -3.51 -16.02
C THR A 157 -14.62 -2.97 -17.32
N SER A 158 -13.60 -2.11 -17.24
CA SER A 158 -13.00 -1.48 -18.41
C SER A 158 -12.16 -2.44 -19.26
N SER A 159 -11.53 -3.43 -18.64
CA SER A 159 -10.66 -4.40 -19.32
C SER A 159 -11.38 -5.50 -20.10
N ARG A 160 -12.71 -5.58 -19.96
CA ARG A 160 -13.60 -6.51 -20.68
C ARG A 160 -14.28 -5.88 -21.90
N ARG A 161 -14.07 -4.58 -22.13
CA ARG A 161 -14.49 -3.88 -23.36
C ARG A 161 -13.37 -3.93 -24.38
#